data_AF-A0A949HKZ5-F1
#
_entry.id   AF-A0A949HKZ5-F1
#
_cell.length_a   1.000
_cell.length_b   1.000
_cell.length_c   1.000
_cell.angle_alpha   90.00
_cell.angle_beta   90.00
_cell.angle_gamma   90.00
#
_symmetry.space_group_name_H-M   'P 1'
#
loop_
_entity.id
_entity.type
_entity.pdbx_description
1 polymer ?
#
loop_
_entity_poly.entity_id
_entity_poly.type
_entity_poly.pdbx_seq_one_letter_code
_entity_poly.pdbx_strand_id
1 'polypeptide(L)'
;MTLTLGGLDAGSSYRVQIWVNDSKKDILYNRVEIGGGGTNTEVKTNVAGTFGAIGQFVIGTFTATGSSQQITFVGLTDVDGITTYSRNPIVNAFQLRLESSAPVPEPTSMAIFGLGALGFAYRARRKRSKE
;
A
#
# COMPACT_ATOMS: atom_id res chain seq x y z
N MET A 1 -15.36 -9.79 -3.45
CA MET A 1 -14.49 -10.41 -2.41
C MET A 1 -13.61 -9.32 -1.82
N THR A 2 -13.23 -9.41 -0.55
CA THR A 2 -12.36 -8.41 0.08
C THR A 2 -11.17 -9.06 0.78
N LEU A 3 -10.00 -8.42 0.69
CA LEU A 3 -8.82 -8.70 1.49
C LEU A 3 -8.63 -7.56 2.48
N THR A 4 -8.52 -7.90 3.76
CA THR A 4 -8.25 -6.91 4.82
C THR A 4 -6.82 -7.08 5.27
N LEU A 5 -6.01 -6.06 5.02
CA LEU A 5 -4.64 -5.95 5.50
C LEU A 5 -4.67 -5.29 6.88
N GLY A 6 -3.92 -5.82 7.84
CA GLY A 6 -3.81 -5.29 9.19
C GLY A 6 -2.35 -5.06 9.59
N GLY A 7 -2.14 -4.38 10.71
CA GLY A 7 -0.80 -4.07 11.22
C GLY A 7 -0.08 -3.01 10.39
N LEU A 8 -0.83 -2.08 9.83
CA LEU A 8 -0.28 -0.97 9.04
C LEU A 8 0.03 0.22 9.95
N ASP A 9 1.01 1.01 9.57
CA ASP A 9 1.37 2.26 10.23
C ASP A 9 0.73 3.43 9.48
N ALA A 10 -0.10 4.20 10.15
CA ALA A 10 -0.75 5.36 9.55
C ALA A 10 0.30 6.37 9.06
N GLY A 11 0.14 6.86 7.82
CA GLY A 11 1.09 7.74 7.14
C GLY A 11 2.19 7.02 6.36
N SER A 12 2.34 5.70 6.52
CA SER A 12 3.28 4.90 5.72
C SER A 12 2.70 4.56 4.35
N SER A 13 3.55 4.52 3.33
CA SER A 13 3.19 4.06 1.99
C SER A 13 3.51 2.58 1.83
N TYR A 14 2.54 1.84 1.31
CA TYR A 14 2.66 0.42 1.03
C TYR A 14 2.43 0.15 -0.45
N ARG A 15 3.10 -0.88 -0.95
CA ARG A 15 2.87 -1.48 -2.26
C ARG A 15 2.24 -2.85 -2.09
N VAL A 16 1.15 -3.08 -2.80
CA VAL A 16 0.52 -4.39 -2.93
C VAL A 16 0.76 -4.92 -4.33
N GLN A 17 1.10 -6.20 -4.43
CA GLN A 17 1.16 -6.94 -5.67
C GLN A 17 0.23 -8.14 -5.59
N ILE A 18 -0.62 -8.33 -6.59
CA ILE A 18 -1.63 -9.38 -6.63
C ILE A 18 -1.43 -10.18 -7.91
N TRP A 19 -1.35 -11.51 -7.77
CA TRP A 19 -1.26 -12.45 -8.89
C TRP A 19 -2.58 -13.16 -9.09
N VAL A 20 -2.97 -13.27 -10.35
CA VAL A 20 -4.18 -13.95 -10.80
C VAL A 20 -3.83 -14.91 -11.93
N ASN A 21 -4.39 -16.11 -11.89
CA ASN A 21 -4.27 -17.13 -12.91
C ASN A 21 -5.52 -18.01 -12.88
N ASP A 22 -6.26 -18.00 -13.97
CA ASP A 22 -7.27 -19.01 -14.29
C ASP A 22 -6.95 -19.58 -15.67
N SER A 23 -6.38 -20.77 -15.72
CA SER A 23 -5.92 -21.38 -16.98
C SER A 23 -7.07 -21.97 -17.83
N LYS A 24 -8.32 -21.66 -17.52
CA LYS A 24 -9.49 -21.95 -18.38
C LYS A 24 -9.51 -21.00 -19.57
N LYS A 25 -10.17 -21.41 -20.67
CA LYS A 25 -10.26 -20.65 -21.93
C LYS A 25 -10.93 -19.28 -21.80
N ASP A 26 -11.83 -19.07 -20.84
CA ASP A 26 -12.54 -17.80 -20.67
C ASP A 26 -11.56 -16.66 -20.34
N ILE A 27 -11.68 -15.52 -21.03
CA ILE A 27 -10.98 -14.29 -20.64
C ILE A 27 -11.79 -13.63 -19.53
N LEU A 28 -11.30 -13.75 -18.30
CA LEU A 28 -11.86 -13.09 -17.14
C LEU A 28 -10.93 -11.99 -16.66
N TYR A 29 -11.54 -11.02 -16.00
CA TYR A 29 -10.84 -9.88 -15.43
C TYR A 29 -11.15 -9.81 -13.95
N ASN A 30 -10.16 -9.42 -13.16
CA ASN A 30 -10.41 -8.88 -11.85
C ASN A 30 -10.16 -7.38 -11.90
N ARG A 31 -11.13 -6.60 -11.43
CA ARG A 31 -10.84 -5.25 -10.96
C ARG A 31 -10.39 -5.31 -9.52
N VAL A 32 -9.23 -4.70 -9.26
CA VAL A 32 -8.67 -4.51 -7.94
C VAL A 32 -8.91 -3.07 -7.55
N GLU A 33 -9.64 -2.87 -6.45
CA GLU A 33 -9.92 -1.56 -5.88
C GLU A 33 -9.18 -1.42 -4.56
N ILE A 34 -8.25 -0.47 -4.52
CA ILE A 34 -7.47 -0.19 -3.32
C ILE A 34 -8.08 1.07 -2.69
N GLY A 35 -8.84 0.88 -1.61
CA GLY A 35 -9.46 1.99 -0.88
C GLY A 35 -8.41 2.98 -0.32
N GLY A 36 -8.87 4.12 0.19
CA GLY A 36 -7.96 5.08 0.85
C GLY A 36 -7.06 5.87 -0.12
N GLY A 37 -7.50 6.08 -1.37
CA GLY A 37 -6.77 6.86 -2.37
C GLY A 37 -5.76 6.07 -3.21
N GLY A 38 -5.82 4.73 -3.18
CA GLY A 38 -5.00 3.87 -4.02
C GLY A 38 -5.48 3.78 -5.48
N THR A 39 -4.64 3.22 -6.35
CA THR A 39 -4.97 3.01 -7.76
C THR A 39 -5.91 1.84 -7.95
N ASN A 40 -7.00 2.04 -8.70
CA ASN A 40 -7.84 0.95 -9.18
C ASN A 40 -7.30 0.44 -10.51
N THR A 41 -7.18 -0.87 -10.66
CA THR A 41 -6.61 -1.46 -11.87
C THR A 41 -7.28 -2.78 -12.20
N GLU A 42 -7.40 -3.08 -13.50
CA GLU A 42 -7.91 -4.36 -13.98
C GLU A 42 -6.75 -5.28 -14.37
N VAL A 43 -6.92 -6.58 -14.09
CA VAL A 43 -5.95 -7.61 -14.42
C VAL A 43 -6.63 -8.81 -15.04
N LYS A 44 -6.10 -9.28 -16.17
CA LYS A 44 -6.58 -10.49 -16.84
C LYS A 44 -6.15 -11.72 -16.06
N THR A 45 -7.08 -12.63 -15.79
CA THR A 45 -6.77 -13.92 -15.16
C THR A 45 -6.13 -14.90 -16.13
N ASN A 46 -6.36 -14.69 -17.43
CA ASN A 46 -5.77 -15.45 -18.53
C ASN A 46 -5.38 -14.47 -19.64
N VAL A 47 -4.09 -14.32 -19.92
CA VAL A 47 -3.60 -13.32 -20.86
C VAL A 47 -3.96 -13.68 -22.32
N ALA A 48 -4.00 -14.97 -22.66
CA ALA A 48 -4.17 -15.43 -24.03
C ALA A 48 -5.60 -15.89 -24.37
N GLY A 49 -6.48 -16.07 -23.39
CA GLY A 49 -7.84 -16.58 -23.62
C GLY A 49 -7.87 -18.02 -24.16
N THR A 50 -6.85 -18.83 -23.81
CA THR A 50 -6.72 -20.22 -24.23
C THR A 50 -6.47 -21.12 -23.04
N PHE A 51 -6.80 -22.41 -23.17
CA PHE A 51 -6.53 -23.39 -22.13
C PHE A 51 -5.03 -23.49 -21.84
N GLY A 52 -4.66 -23.48 -20.55
CA GLY A 52 -3.27 -23.62 -20.13
C GLY A 52 -2.43 -22.35 -20.23
N ALA A 53 -3.02 -21.23 -20.61
CA ALA A 53 -2.32 -19.95 -20.66
C ALA A 53 -1.95 -19.44 -19.25
N ILE A 54 -0.97 -18.53 -19.24
CA ILE A 54 -0.46 -17.91 -18.03
C ILE A 54 -1.35 -16.77 -17.54
N GLY A 55 -1.31 -16.59 -16.23
CA GLY A 55 -1.89 -15.46 -15.55
C GLY A 55 -1.01 -14.20 -15.61
N GLN A 56 -1.40 -13.20 -14.84
CA GLN A 56 -0.71 -11.92 -14.74
C GLN A 56 -0.72 -11.44 -13.29
N PHE A 57 -0.01 -10.34 -13.02
CA PHE A 57 -0.11 -9.62 -11.78
C PHE A 57 -0.38 -8.14 -12.01
N VAL A 58 -0.86 -7.50 -10.95
CA VAL A 58 -1.03 -6.06 -10.87
C VAL A 58 -0.38 -5.52 -9.62
N ILE A 59 0.14 -4.30 -9.72
CA ILE A 59 0.76 -3.58 -8.62
C ILE A 59 -0.07 -2.33 -8.36
N GLY A 60 -0.31 -2.05 -7.09
CA GLY A 60 -0.85 -0.78 -6.64
C GLY A 60 -0.14 -0.28 -5.39
N THR A 61 -0.28 1.01 -5.13
CA THR A 61 0.25 1.65 -3.92
C THR A 61 -0.88 2.36 -3.19
N PHE A 62 -0.72 2.49 -1.87
CA PHE A 62 -1.60 3.31 -1.05
C PHE A 62 -0.85 3.85 0.16
N THR A 63 -1.31 4.99 0.69
CA THR A 63 -0.86 5.50 1.99
C THR A 63 -1.85 5.02 3.05
N ALA A 64 -1.37 4.32 4.07
CA ALA A 64 -2.24 3.84 5.14
C ALA A 64 -2.80 5.04 5.93
N THR A 65 -4.12 5.10 6.08
CA THR A 65 -4.79 6.13 6.91
C THR A 65 -5.08 5.64 8.33
N GLY A 66 -4.85 4.36 8.59
CA GLY A 66 -5.03 3.71 9.89
C GLY A 66 -4.30 2.37 9.93
N SER A 67 -4.62 1.54 10.92
CA SER A 67 -3.94 0.25 11.12
C SER A 67 -4.41 -0.88 10.19
N SER A 68 -5.39 -0.59 9.34
CA SER A 68 -5.97 -1.55 8.40
C SER A 68 -6.31 -0.89 7.08
N GLN A 69 -6.19 -1.68 6.01
CA GLN A 69 -6.60 -1.31 4.66
C GLN A 69 -7.42 -2.42 4.05
N GLN A 70 -8.55 -2.07 3.42
CA GLN A 70 -9.32 -3.01 2.62
C GLN A 70 -8.97 -2.88 1.14
N ILE A 71 -8.82 -4.03 0.49
CA ILE A 71 -8.72 -4.17 -0.97
C ILE A 71 -9.92 -4.98 -1.43
N THR A 72 -10.69 -4.41 -2.35
CA THR A 72 -11.87 -5.06 -2.91
C THR A 72 -11.53 -5.63 -4.27
N PHE A 73 -11.93 -6.88 -4.47
CA PHE A 73 -11.84 -7.57 -5.74
C PHE A 73 -13.22 -7.74 -6.33
N VAL A 74 -13.33 -7.39 -7.61
CA VAL A 74 -14.56 -7.53 -8.38
C VAL A 74 -14.26 -8.38 -9.61
N GLY A 75 -14.99 -9.47 -9.77
CA GLY A 75 -14.84 -10.36 -10.92
C GLY A 75 -15.68 -9.85 -12.08
N LEU A 76 -15.04 -9.69 -13.22
CA LEU A 76 -15.59 -9.10 -14.42
C LEU A 76 -15.42 -10.08 -15.59
N THR A 77 -16.34 -10.01 -16.53
CA THR A 77 -16.23 -10.71 -17.82
C THR A 77 -16.40 -9.67 -18.91
N ASP A 78 -15.55 -9.76 -19.92
CA ASP A 78 -15.67 -8.94 -21.12
C ASP A 78 -16.52 -9.70 -22.14
N VAL A 79 -17.65 -9.12 -22.51
CA VAL A 79 -18.54 -9.65 -23.53
C VAL A 79 -18.61 -8.58 -24.61
N ASP A 80 -17.99 -8.86 -25.76
CA ASP A 80 -17.97 -7.96 -26.94
C ASP A 80 -17.51 -6.52 -26.64
N GLY A 81 -16.52 -6.35 -25.77
CA GLY A 81 -15.97 -5.04 -25.39
C GLY A 81 -16.72 -4.34 -24.27
N ILE A 82 -17.72 -5.02 -23.67
CA ILE A 82 -18.48 -4.54 -22.52
C ILE A 82 -18.08 -5.35 -21.29
N THR A 83 -17.28 -4.72 -20.42
CA THR A 83 -16.90 -5.29 -19.13
C THR A 83 -18.08 -5.30 -18.16
N THR A 84 -18.60 -6.48 -17.84
CA THR A 84 -19.78 -6.67 -16.97
C THR A 84 -19.44 -7.40 -15.68
N TYR A 85 -20.07 -6.99 -14.57
CA TYR A 85 -20.03 -7.69 -13.29
C TYR A 85 -20.73 -9.05 -13.40
N SER A 86 -19.98 -10.14 -13.47
CA SER A 86 -20.58 -11.44 -13.83
C SER A 86 -19.98 -12.63 -13.08
N ARG A 87 -18.86 -12.47 -12.36
CA ARG A 87 -18.18 -13.60 -11.72
C ARG A 87 -17.56 -13.28 -10.36
N ASN A 88 -17.25 -14.35 -9.63
CA ASN A 88 -16.43 -14.26 -8.44
C ASN A 88 -14.98 -13.96 -8.85
N PRO A 89 -14.32 -12.97 -8.23
CA PRO A 89 -12.92 -12.67 -8.52
C PRO A 89 -12.01 -13.82 -8.09
N ILE A 90 -10.90 -14.02 -8.82
CA ILE A 90 -9.93 -15.08 -8.55
C ILE A 90 -8.60 -14.48 -8.14
N VAL A 91 -8.11 -14.78 -6.94
CA VAL A 91 -6.79 -14.33 -6.47
C VAL A 91 -5.98 -15.56 -6.07
N ASN A 92 -4.77 -15.70 -6.62
CA ASN A 92 -3.92 -16.86 -6.36
C ASN A 92 -2.84 -16.55 -5.31
N ALA A 93 -2.30 -15.33 -5.34
CA ALA A 93 -1.31 -14.87 -4.37
C ALA A 93 -1.37 -13.35 -4.21
N PHE A 94 -0.89 -12.88 -3.06
CA PHE A 94 -0.66 -11.45 -2.82
C PHE A 94 0.64 -11.24 -2.05
N GLN A 95 1.24 -10.06 -2.22
CA GLN A 95 2.37 -9.59 -1.44
C GLN A 95 2.09 -8.15 -1.02
N LEU A 96 2.35 -7.86 0.26
CA LEU A 96 2.39 -6.50 0.79
C LEU A 96 3.83 -6.14 1.11
N ARG A 97 4.25 -4.93 0.76
CA ARG A 97 5.57 -4.38 1.05
C ARG A 97 5.45 -2.94 1.55
N LEU A 98 6.19 -2.61 2.59
CA LEU A 98 6.41 -1.22 3.01
C LEU A 98 7.34 -0.54 1.99
N GLU A 99 6.91 0.58 1.41
CA GLU A 99 7.72 1.38 0.48
C GLU A 99 8.36 2.57 1.20
N SER A 100 7.60 3.24 2.07
CA SER A 100 8.11 4.33 2.90
C SER A 100 7.42 4.32 4.26
N SER A 101 8.20 4.43 5.33
CA SER A 101 7.66 4.66 6.67
C SER A 101 7.07 6.06 6.78
N ALA A 102 6.04 6.22 7.61
CA ALA A 102 5.56 7.51 8.05
C ALA A 102 6.73 8.34 8.61
N PRO A 103 6.75 9.68 8.40
CA PRO A 103 7.73 10.54 9.03
C PRO A 103 7.62 10.39 10.54
N VAL A 104 8.69 9.90 11.17
CA VAL A 104 8.75 9.87 12.63
C VAL A 104 8.96 11.31 13.08
N PRO A 105 8.05 11.91 13.88
CA PRO A 105 8.28 13.22 14.45
C PRO A 105 9.60 13.19 15.19
N GLU A 106 10.55 14.05 14.81
CA GLU A 106 11.86 14.04 15.45
C GLU A 106 11.65 14.14 16.96
N PRO A 107 12.21 13.20 17.74
CA PRO A 107 11.85 13.12 19.13
C PRO A 107 12.28 14.41 19.82
N THR A 108 11.65 14.69 20.95
CA THR A 108 12.09 15.61 22.00
C THR A 108 13.61 15.70 22.22
N SER A 109 14.40 14.74 21.76
CA SER A 109 15.84 14.85 21.47
C SER A 109 16.26 16.22 20.93
N MET A 110 15.66 16.76 19.86
CA MET A 110 16.05 18.11 19.37
C MET A 110 15.75 19.19 20.40
N ALA A 111 14.61 19.11 21.07
CA ALA A 111 14.25 20.04 22.13
C ALA A 111 15.21 19.93 23.33
N ILE A 112 15.63 18.73 23.72
CA ILE A 112 16.60 18.45 24.79
C ILE A 112 18.00 18.92 24.39
N PHE A 113 18.43 18.69 23.15
CA PHE A 113 19.70 19.21 22.63
C PHE A 113 19.70 20.74 22.62
N GLY A 114 18.61 21.37 22.17
CA GLY A 114 18.45 22.82 22.21
C GLY A 114 18.47 23.39 23.63
N LEU A 115 17.70 22.79 24.54
CA LEU A 115 17.65 23.19 25.95
C LEU A 115 18.99 22.94 26.68
N GLY A 116 19.66 21.83 26.37
CA GLY A 116 20.99 21.51 26.89
C GLY A 116 22.05 22.52 26.44
N ALA A 117 22.07 22.84 25.14
CA ALA A 117 22.96 23.87 24.59
C ALA A 117 22.72 25.25 25.22
N LEU A 118 21.44 25.63 25.40
CA LEU A 118 21.06 26.86 26.10
C LEU A 118 21.52 26.86 27.57
N GLY A 119 21.36 25.75 28.29
CA GLY A 119 21.83 25.59 29.67
C GLY A 119 23.35 25.71 29.80
N PHE A 120 24.11 25.12 28.88
CA PHE A 120 25.58 25.27 28.83
C PHE A 120 26.00 26.70 28.50
N ALA A 121 25.37 27.35 27.53
CA ALA A 121 25.63 28.74 27.19
C ALA A 121 25.34 29.69 28.36
N TYR A 122 24.25 29.44 29.09
CA TYR A 122 23.90 30.18 30.30
C TYR A 122 24.95 30.02 31.40
N ARG A 123 25.43 28.80 31.64
CA ARG A 123 26.47 28.51 32.63
C ARG A 123 27.82 29.12 32.26
N ALA A 124 28.19 29.10 30.98
CA ALA A 124 29.41 29.71 30.48
C ALA A 124 29.42 31.24 30.66
N ARG A 125 28.27 31.91 30.45
CA ARG A 125 28.13 33.35 30.68
C ARG A 125 28.26 33.75 32.15
N ARG A 126 27.70 32.97 33.08
CA ARG A 126 27.83 33.25 34.52
C ARG A 126 29.26 33.14 35.05
N LYS A 127 30.11 32.30 34.44
CA LYS A 127 31.53 32.18 34.84
C LYS A 127 32.37 33.39 34.42
N ARG A 128 32.07 34.02 33.26
CA ARG A 128 32.80 35.21 32.76
C ARG A 128 32.49 36.50 33.51
N SER A 129 31.47 36.54 34.35
CA SER A 129 31.08 37.74 35.11
C SER A 129 31.74 37.83 36.51
N LYS A 130 32.59 36.87 36.88
CA LYS A 130 33.22 36.79 38.20
C LYS A 130 34.76 36.98 38.16
N GLU A 131 35.32 37.35 37.01
CA GLU A 131 36.70 37.82 36.82
C GLU A 131 36.65 39.29 36.40
#